data_AF-A0A935Z0V9-F1
#
_entry.id   AF-A0A935Z0V9-F1
#
_cell.length_a   1.000
_cell.length_b   1.000
_cell.length_c   1.000
_cell.angle_alpha   90.00
_cell.angle_beta   90.00
_cell.angle_gamma   90.00
#
_symmetry.space_group_name_H-M   'P 1'
#
loop_
_entity.id
_entity.type
_entity.pdbx_description
1 polymer ?
#
loop_
_entity_poly.entity_id
_entity_poly.type
_entity_poly.pdbx_seq_one_letter_code
_entity_poly.pdbx_strand_id
1 'polypeptide(L)'
;MPALLRSTDSLDSLWEELVYTEARLLAAGEKTHAATVAKALKTLEGLQTGQKAAWRREIVAQAHVDSADDDLDERVESIGRDLLYIEKGNRKSARFRQYFKGPVSAIVRLGLKSQLDVVRPFVALLAKEAEKVLKDHGKALTGILKKGEAAVEERASAATDRADHRARHILSFVDDLNAMRTTMHAELTLAGVKKGMTRSYGDRFFKQTSRTSRAIEPSPEPAPAPTPEE
;
A
#
# COMPACT_ATOMS: atom_id res chain seq x y z
N MET A 1 -32.76 3.30 -10.19
CA MET A 1 -31.96 3.63 -8.99
C MET A 1 -30.50 3.52 -9.37
N PRO A 2 -29.61 4.44 -8.93
CA PRO A 2 -28.18 4.32 -9.18
C PRO A 2 -27.62 3.04 -8.56
N ALA A 3 -26.62 2.44 -9.21
CA ALA A 3 -25.84 1.40 -8.58
C ALA A 3 -25.13 1.96 -7.35
N LEU A 4 -25.17 1.19 -6.25
CA LEU A 4 -24.45 1.51 -5.03
C LEU A 4 -22.95 1.36 -5.27
N LEU A 5 -22.21 2.38 -4.86
CA LEU A 5 -20.76 2.39 -4.87
C LEU A 5 -20.27 1.50 -3.74
N ARG A 6 -19.26 0.68 -4.00
CA ARG A 6 -18.72 -0.24 -3.01
C ARG A 6 -17.57 0.42 -2.28
N SER A 7 -17.43 0.12 -0.99
CA SER A 7 -16.28 0.57 -0.19
C SER A 7 -14.95 0.02 -0.70
N THR A 8 -14.98 -1.06 -1.50
CA THR A 8 -13.83 -1.65 -2.17
C THR A 8 -13.45 -0.97 -3.47
N ASP A 9 -14.30 -0.11 -4.03
CA ASP A 9 -14.00 0.58 -5.29
C ASP A 9 -12.83 1.55 -5.10
N SER A 10 -12.04 1.73 -6.16
CA SER A 10 -10.94 2.69 -6.13
C SER A 10 -11.48 4.12 -6.11
N LEU A 11 -10.74 5.04 -5.47
CA LEU A 11 -11.11 6.47 -5.49
C LEU A 11 -11.21 7.02 -6.91
N ASP A 12 -10.44 6.47 -7.85
CA ASP A 12 -10.51 6.83 -9.28
C ASP A 12 -11.82 6.37 -9.92
N SER A 13 -12.33 5.19 -9.55
CA SER A 13 -13.64 4.72 -10.01
C SER A 13 -14.77 5.61 -9.48
N LEU A 14 -14.67 6.03 -8.21
CA LEU A 14 -15.62 6.99 -7.63
C LEU A 14 -15.53 8.34 -8.33
N TRP A 15 -14.33 8.78 -8.70
CA TRP A 15 -14.11 10.03 -9.41
C TRP A 15 -14.78 10.01 -10.78
N GLU A 16 -14.59 8.95 -11.56
CA GLU A 16 -15.24 8.78 -12.87
C GLU A 16 -16.78 8.82 -12.76
N GLU A 17 -17.33 8.13 -11.77
CA GLU A 17 -18.77 8.11 -11.48
C GLU A 17 -19.31 9.50 -11.19
N LEU A 18 -18.60 10.29 -10.39
CA LEU A 18 -19.02 11.65 -10.02
C LEU A 18 -18.85 12.65 -11.15
N VAL A 19 -17.73 12.59 -11.90
CA VAL A 19 -17.53 13.44 -13.08
C VAL A 19 -18.61 13.18 -14.12
N TYR A 20 -18.93 11.92 -14.39
CA TYR A 20 -20.03 11.58 -15.29
C TYR A 20 -21.36 12.16 -14.79
N THR A 21 -21.65 12.00 -13.49
CA THR A 21 -22.91 12.47 -12.90
C THR A 21 -23.04 13.99 -12.97
N GLU A 22 -21.98 14.73 -12.59
CA GLU A 22 -21.93 16.18 -12.67
C GLU A 22 -22.16 16.67 -14.11
N ALA A 23 -21.44 16.09 -15.08
CA ALA A 23 -21.56 16.47 -16.49
C ALA A 23 -22.99 16.28 -17.01
N ARG A 24 -23.65 15.17 -16.65
CA ARG A 24 -25.06 14.92 -17.01
C ARG A 24 -26.02 15.90 -16.39
N LEU A 25 -25.81 16.28 -15.12
CA LEU A 25 -26.64 17.27 -14.42
C LEU A 25 -26.49 18.66 -15.04
N LEU A 26 -25.25 19.08 -15.33
CA LEU A 26 -24.97 20.34 -16.00
C LEU A 26 -25.61 20.41 -17.38
N ALA A 27 -25.50 19.35 -18.18
CA ALA A 27 -26.12 19.27 -19.50
C ALA A 27 -27.65 19.37 -19.45
N ALA A 28 -28.29 18.92 -18.38
CA ALA A 28 -29.73 19.03 -18.18
C ALA A 28 -30.16 20.34 -17.46
N GLY A 29 -29.22 21.20 -17.08
CA GLY A 29 -29.48 22.44 -16.35
C GLY A 29 -29.82 22.24 -14.86
N GLU A 30 -29.60 21.05 -14.29
CA GLU A 30 -29.85 20.73 -12.87
C GLU A 30 -28.69 21.24 -11.98
N LYS A 31 -28.51 22.57 -11.98
CA LYS A 31 -27.33 23.25 -11.38
C LYS A 31 -27.16 23.02 -9.88
N THR A 32 -28.26 22.91 -9.13
CA THR A 32 -28.21 22.68 -7.68
C THR A 32 -27.63 21.31 -7.36
N HIS A 33 -28.10 20.26 -8.04
CA HIS A 33 -27.56 18.91 -7.90
C HIS A 33 -26.12 18.82 -8.41
N ALA A 34 -25.80 19.48 -9.53
CA ALA A 34 -24.44 19.54 -10.04
C ALA A 34 -23.48 20.16 -9.00
N ALA A 35 -23.87 21.25 -8.35
CA ALA A 35 -23.08 21.88 -7.28
C ALA A 35 -22.87 20.96 -6.07
N THR A 36 -23.83 20.08 -5.75
CA THR A 36 -23.68 19.06 -4.71
C THR A 36 -22.64 18.01 -5.11
N VAL A 37 -22.66 17.54 -6.37
CA VAL A 37 -21.65 16.61 -6.89
C VAL A 37 -20.27 17.25 -6.93
N ALA A 38 -20.16 18.51 -7.34
CA ALA A 38 -18.92 19.27 -7.36
C ALA A 38 -18.26 19.35 -5.96
N LYS A 39 -19.06 19.53 -4.90
CA LYS A 39 -18.57 19.48 -3.52
C LYS A 39 -18.03 18.09 -3.15
N ALA A 40 -18.73 17.03 -3.55
CA ALA A 40 -18.26 15.66 -3.32
C ALA A 40 -16.96 15.34 -4.08
N LEU A 41 -16.81 15.82 -5.32
CA LEU A 41 -15.57 15.74 -6.09
C LEU A 41 -14.41 16.41 -5.36
N LYS A 42 -14.61 17.63 -4.84
CA LYS A 42 -13.58 18.32 -4.06
C LYS A 42 -13.15 17.54 -2.82
N THR A 43 -14.10 16.92 -2.10
CA THR A 43 -13.78 16.05 -0.97
C THR A 43 -12.98 14.83 -1.42
N LEU A 44 -13.37 14.19 -2.53
CA LEU A 44 -12.69 13.03 -3.09
C LEU A 44 -11.24 13.35 -3.50
N GLU A 45 -10.98 14.50 -4.11
CA GLU A 45 -9.63 14.96 -4.44
C GLU A 45 -8.75 15.09 -3.19
N GLY A 46 -9.31 15.60 -2.09
CA GLY A 46 -8.65 15.63 -0.78
C GLY A 46 -8.32 14.23 -0.26
N LEU A 47 -9.24 13.27 -0.40
CA LEU A 47 -9.02 11.88 -0.01
C LEU A 47 -7.95 11.18 -0.85
N GLN A 48 -7.93 11.43 -2.17
CA GLN A 48 -6.90 10.93 -3.08
C GLN A 48 -5.52 11.49 -2.71
N THR A 49 -5.46 12.77 -2.37
CA THR A 49 -4.22 13.40 -1.89
C THR A 49 -3.72 12.74 -0.60
N GLY A 50 -4.61 12.56 0.39
CA GLY A 50 -4.28 11.86 1.63
C GLY A 50 -3.84 10.41 1.42
N GLN A 51 -4.49 9.69 0.50
CA GLN A 51 -4.12 8.31 0.17
C GLN A 51 -2.72 8.24 -0.45
N LYS A 52 -2.42 9.09 -1.43
CA LYS A 52 -1.08 9.16 -2.05
C LYS A 52 -0.01 9.54 -1.02
N ALA A 53 -0.32 10.44 -0.08
CA ALA A 53 0.59 10.79 1.01
C ALA A 53 0.88 9.59 1.93
N ALA A 54 -0.14 8.83 2.32
CA ALA A 54 0.02 7.62 3.13
C ALA A 54 0.85 6.55 2.40
N TRP A 55 0.57 6.29 1.11
CA TRP A 55 1.37 5.37 0.30
C TRP A 55 2.83 5.81 0.16
N ARG A 56 3.06 7.11 -0.05
CA ARG A 56 4.42 7.65 -0.11
C ARG A 56 5.16 7.40 1.21
N ARG A 57 4.51 7.61 2.36
CA ARG A 57 5.12 7.33 3.67
C ARG A 57 5.49 5.86 3.82
N GLU A 58 4.63 4.92 3.39
CA GLU A 58 4.96 3.50 3.43
C GLU A 58 6.17 3.14 2.57
N ILE A 59 6.24 3.70 1.36
CA ILE A 59 7.38 3.47 0.45
C ILE A 59 8.67 4.01 1.06
N VAL A 60 8.64 5.22 1.60
CA VAL A 60 9.79 5.85 2.27
C VAL A 60 10.23 5.03 3.48
N ALA A 61 9.28 4.63 4.34
CA ALA A 61 9.58 3.84 5.53
C ALA A 61 10.16 2.47 5.17
N GLN A 62 9.67 1.83 4.10
CA GLN A 62 10.26 0.59 3.60
C GLN A 62 11.69 0.81 3.08
N ALA A 63 11.95 1.88 2.34
CA ALA A 63 13.30 2.20 1.89
C ALA A 63 14.27 2.45 3.05
N HIS A 64 13.80 3.05 4.15
CA HIS A 64 14.61 3.19 5.37
C HIS A 64 14.89 1.84 6.04
N VAL A 65 13.92 0.92 6.04
CA VAL A 65 14.14 -0.46 6.51
C VAL A 65 15.20 -1.14 5.65
N ASP A 66 15.07 -1.10 4.33
CA ASP A 66 16.02 -1.73 3.41
C ASP A 66 17.43 -1.17 3.60
N SER A 67 17.57 0.15 3.66
CA SER A 67 18.87 0.79 3.90
C SER A 67 19.48 0.44 5.27
N ALA A 68 18.66 0.27 6.31
CA ALA A 68 19.16 -0.10 7.64
C ALA A 68 19.51 -1.60 7.73
N ASP A 69 18.83 -2.45 6.97
CA ASP A 69 19.12 -3.87 6.80
C ASP A 69 20.48 -4.04 6.11
N ASP A 70 20.70 -3.34 4.99
CA ASP A 70 21.98 -3.33 4.26
C ASP A 70 23.15 -2.88 5.16
N ASP A 71 22.98 -1.77 5.88
CA ASP A 71 23.99 -1.25 6.83
C ASP A 71 24.32 -2.28 7.93
N LEU A 72 23.30 -2.99 8.44
CA LEU A 72 23.47 -3.96 9.51
C LEU A 72 24.10 -5.26 9.00
N ASP A 73 23.68 -5.74 7.84
CA ASP A 73 24.27 -6.87 7.12
C ASP A 73 25.76 -6.66 6.88
N GLU A 74 26.15 -5.54 6.26
CA GLU A 74 27.56 -5.23 5.99
C GLU A 74 28.38 -5.20 7.28
N ARG A 75 27.81 -4.65 8.36
CA ARG A 75 28.48 -4.59 9.66
C ARG A 75 28.64 -5.97 10.29
N VAL A 76 27.60 -6.80 10.27
CA VAL A 76 27.60 -8.16 10.82
C VAL A 76 28.62 -9.02 10.07
N GLU A 77 28.67 -8.93 8.75
CA GLU A 77 29.68 -9.61 7.95
C GLU A 77 31.10 -9.13 8.27
N SER A 78 31.30 -7.83 8.42
CA SER A 78 32.60 -7.26 8.76
C SER A 78 33.09 -7.72 10.12
N ILE A 79 32.21 -7.74 11.13
CA ILE A 79 32.51 -8.33 12.46
C ILE A 79 32.92 -9.80 12.30
N GLY A 80 32.16 -10.57 11.53
CA GLY A 80 32.45 -11.98 11.27
C GLY A 80 33.80 -12.20 10.60
N ARG A 81 34.15 -11.39 9.59
CA ARG A 81 35.44 -11.43 8.89
C ARG A 81 36.61 -11.11 9.82
N ASP A 82 36.52 -10.01 10.56
CA ASP A 82 37.62 -9.56 11.43
C ASP A 82 37.83 -10.50 12.62
N LEU A 83 36.73 -11.00 13.22
CA LEU A 83 36.80 -11.97 14.29
C LEU A 83 37.42 -13.28 13.80
N LEU A 84 37.05 -13.74 12.61
CA LEU A 84 37.63 -14.94 12.02
C LEU A 84 39.12 -14.77 11.70
N TYR A 85 39.54 -13.59 11.25
CA TYR A 85 40.94 -13.25 11.02
C TYR A 85 41.75 -13.31 12.33
N ILE A 86 41.25 -12.67 13.41
CA ILE A 86 41.87 -12.69 14.73
C ILE A 86 42.00 -14.12 15.26
N GLU A 87 40.97 -14.94 15.07
CA GLU A 87 40.93 -16.34 15.49
C GLU A 87 41.63 -17.30 14.49
N LYS A 88 42.42 -16.76 13.56
CA LYS A 88 43.22 -17.52 12.58
C LYS A 88 42.40 -18.54 11.76
N GLY A 89 41.17 -18.17 11.38
CA GLY A 89 40.26 -19.02 10.62
C GLY A 89 39.45 -20.01 11.47
N ASN A 90 39.58 -20.01 12.79
CA ASN A 90 38.91 -20.99 13.65
C ASN A 90 37.45 -20.60 14.00
N ARG A 91 36.50 -20.99 13.15
CA ARG A 91 35.05 -20.84 13.42
C ARG A 91 34.53 -21.63 14.63
N LYS A 92 35.31 -22.55 15.18
CA LYS A 92 34.92 -23.36 16.34
C LYS A 92 35.41 -22.77 17.66
N SER A 93 36.19 -21.68 17.64
CA SER A 93 36.67 -21.06 18.87
C SER A 93 35.50 -20.59 19.73
N ALA A 94 35.67 -20.68 21.06
CA ALA A 94 34.64 -20.25 22.00
C ALA A 94 34.29 -18.77 21.80
N ARG A 95 35.30 -17.95 21.48
CA ARG A 95 35.17 -16.52 21.21
C ARG A 95 34.35 -16.26 19.94
N PHE A 96 34.63 -16.94 18.82
CA PHE A 96 33.82 -16.81 17.61
C PHE A 96 32.35 -17.21 17.86
N ARG A 97 32.15 -18.33 18.56
CA ARG A 97 30.82 -18.88 18.86
C ARG A 97 30.00 -18.05 19.84
N GLN A 98 30.64 -17.15 20.59
CA GLN A 98 29.94 -16.21 21.47
C GLN A 98 29.06 -15.23 20.67
N TYR A 99 29.50 -14.87 19.46
CA TYR A 99 28.76 -14.02 18.52
C TYR A 99 27.94 -14.88 17.55
N PHE A 100 28.58 -15.88 16.94
CA PHE A 100 28.01 -16.62 15.83
C PHE A 100 27.78 -18.09 16.21
N LYS A 101 26.54 -18.41 16.61
CA LYS A 101 26.13 -19.81 16.91
C LYS A 101 26.03 -20.67 15.65
N GLY A 102 25.90 -20.05 14.49
CA GLY A 102 25.83 -20.67 13.17
C GLY A 102 26.63 -19.87 12.14
N PRO A 103 26.40 -20.08 10.83
CA PRO A 103 27.07 -19.28 9.81
C PRO A 103 26.61 -17.81 9.90
N VAL A 104 27.51 -16.87 9.64
CA VAL A 104 27.22 -15.43 9.64
C VAL A 104 26.04 -15.10 8.72
N SER A 105 25.97 -15.76 7.56
CA SER A 105 24.89 -15.63 6.59
C SER A 105 23.51 -16.02 7.13
N ALA A 106 23.42 -16.79 8.21
CA ALA A 106 22.12 -17.10 8.82
C ALA A 106 21.56 -15.92 9.61
N ILE A 107 22.42 -15.00 10.08
CA ILE A 107 22.00 -13.76 10.75
C ILE A 107 21.61 -12.72 9.71
N VAL A 108 22.45 -12.54 8.68
CA VAL A 108 22.26 -11.58 7.57
C VAL A 108 20.99 -11.87 6.75
N ARG A 109 20.54 -13.13 6.70
CA ARG A 109 19.28 -13.48 6.00
C ARG A 109 18.01 -13.26 6.82
N LEU A 110 18.12 -12.83 8.08
CA LEU A 110 16.97 -12.48 8.89
C LEU A 110 16.41 -11.14 8.42
N GLY A 111 15.10 -10.94 8.52
CA GLY A 111 14.57 -9.58 8.36
C GLY A 111 15.04 -8.67 9.50
N LEU A 112 15.29 -7.39 9.18
CA LEU A 112 15.83 -6.35 10.07
C LEU A 112 15.44 -6.48 11.55
N LYS A 113 14.14 -6.58 11.88
CA LYS A 113 13.68 -6.68 13.27
C LYS A 113 14.31 -7.86 14.02
N SER A 114 14.31 -9.04 13.41
CA SER A 114 14.91 -10.23 14.02
C SER A 114 16.43 -10.16 14.06
N GLN A 115 17.05 -9.55 13.04
CA GLN A 115 18.49 -9.32 13.02
C GLN A 115 18.92 -8.38 14.14
N LEU A 116 18.20 -7.28 14.36
CA LEU A 116 18.43 -6.33 15.46
C LEU A 116 18.42 -7.04 16.82
N ASP A 117 17.45 -7.91 17.08
CA ASP A 117 17.36 -8.65 18.34
C ASP A 117 18.54 -9.60 18.56
N VAL A 118 19.02 -10.25 17.49
CA VAL A 118 20.19 -11.14 17.54
C VAL A 118 21.49 -10.36 17.76
N VAL A 119 21.63 -9.20 17.12
CA VAL A 119 22.89 -8.44 17.07
C VAL A 119 23.01 -7.44 18.22
N ARG A 120 21.91 -7.02 18.85
CA ARG A 120 21.92 -6.08 20.00
C ARG A 120 22.92 -6.45 21.10
N PRO A 121 23.06 -7.71 21.54
CA PRO A 121 24.05 -8.09 22.55
C PRO A 121 25.50 -7.88 22.11
N PHE A 122 25.78 -7.83 20.81
CA PHE A 122 27.15 -7.73 20.29
C PHE A 122 27.82 -6.43 20.72
N VAL A 123 27.08 -5.32 20.85
CA VAL A 123 27.64 -4.03 21.28
C VAL A 123 28.37 -4.16 22.63
N ALA A 124 27.73 -4.78 23.61
CA ALA A 124 28.30 -4.96 24.94
C ALA A 124 29.46 -5.96 24.96
N LEU A 125 29.44 -6.95 24.08
CA LEU A 125 30.52 -7.92 23.92
C LEU A 125 31.75 -7.29 23.26
N LEU A 126 31.55 -6.59 22.13
CA LEU A 126 32.59 -5.91 21.36
C LEU A 126 33.31 -4.82 22.18
N ALA A 127 32.58 -4.14 23.07
CA ALA A 127 33.18 -3.16 23.98
C ALA A 127 34.23 -3.77 24.95
N LYS A 128 34.10 -5.06 25.27
CA LYS A 128 34.99 -5.80 26.20
C LYS A 128 36.18 -6.46 25.51
N GLU A 129 36.23 -6.45 24.18
CA GLU A 129 37.32 -7.08 23.42
C GLU A 129 38.65 -6.35 23.66
N ALA A 130 39.79 -6.99 23.36
CA ALA A 130 41.09 -6.35 23.51
C ALA A 130 41.44 -5.49 22.28
N GLU A 131 41.03 -5.95 21.11
CA GLU A 131 41.41 -5.46 19.80
C GLU A 131 40.60 -4.22 19.44
N LYS A 132 41.33 -3.16 19.06
CA LYS A 132 40.71 -1.87 18.72
C LYS A 132 39.68 -2.01 17.60
N VAL A 133 39.94 -2.85 16.59
CA VAL A 133 39.03 -3.06 15.46
C VAL A 133 37.65 -3.57 15.91
N LEU A 134 37.61 -4.51 16.87
CA LEU A 134 36.36 -5.05 17.40
C LEU A 134 35.61 -4.00 18.23
N LYS A 135 36.32 -3.20 19.03
CA LYS A 135 35.71 -2.08 19.77
C LYS A 135 35.10 -1.03 18.83
N ASP A 136 35.78 -0.73 17.74
CA ASP A 136 35.30 0.24 16.75
C ASP A 136 34.04 -0.27 16.03
N HIS A 137 33.95 -1.58 15.76
CA HIS A 137 32.70 -2.20 15.32
C HIS A 137 31.57 -2.01 16.32
N GLY A 138 31.81 -2.22 17.61
CA GLY A 138 30.79 -2.02 18.66
C GLY A 138 30.24 -0.59 18.70
N LYS A 139 31.12 0.40 18.52
CA LYS A 139 30.72 1.82 18.44
C LYS A 139 29.86 2.10 17.20
N ALA A 140 30.30 1.65 16.03
CA ALA A 140 29.55 1.84 14.79
C ALA A 140 28.18 1.14 14.84
N LEU A 141 28.16 -0.08 15.37
CA LEU A 141 26.96 -0.91 15.50
C LEU A 141 25.88 -0.23 16.35
N THR A 142 26.26 0.52 17.39
CA THR A 142 25.30 1.26 18.23
C THR A 142 24.46 2.24 17.42
N GLY A 143 25.08 2.96 16.48
CA GLY A 143 24.38 3.88 15.58
C GLY A 143 23.47 3.15 14.58
N ILE A 144 23.93 2.03 14.04
CA ILE A 144 23.16 1.20 13.09
C ILE A 144 21.92 0.61 13.77
N LEU A 145 22.06 0.04 14.98
CA LEU A 145 20.92 -0.51 15.73
C LEU A 145 19.85 0.55 15.97
N LYS A 146 20.24 1.77 16.37
CA LYS A 146 19.30 2.88 16.59
C LYS A 146 18.56 3.28 15.31
N LYS A 147 19.26 3.33 14.17
CA LYS A 147 18.63 3.59 12.86
C LYS A 147 17.65 2.48 12.49
N GLY A 148 18.04 1.22 12.66
CA GLY A 148 17.19 0.07 12.35
C GLY A 148 15.93 0.02 13.22
N GLU A 149 16.03 0.28 14.51
CA GLU A 149 14.88 0.36 15.42
C GLU A 149 13.90 1.47 14.98
N ALA A 150 14.42 2.66 14.66
CA ALA A 150 13.61 3.76 14.15
C ALA A 150 12.92 3.42 12.81
N ALA A 151 13.62 2.75 11.88
CA ALA A 151 13.05 2.34 10.59
C ALA A 151 11.92 1.32 10.75
N VAL A 152 12.08 0.33 11.65
CA VAL A 152 11.02 -0.66 11.94
C VAL A 152 9.79 0.02 12.55
N GLU A 153 9.99 0.96 13.47
CA GLU A 153 8.89 1.74 14.08
C GLU A 153 8.19 2.62 13.04
N GLU A 154 8.95 3.32 12.20
CA GLU A 154 8.42 4.16 11.12
C GLU A 154 7.56 3.34 10.15
N ARG A 155 8.02 2.14 9.75
CA ARG A 155 7.25 1.25 8.89
C ARG A 155 5.94 0.81 9.54
N ALA A 156 5.95 0.47 10.83
CA ALA A 156 4.74 0.09 11.55
C ALA A 156 3.75 1.25 11.67
N SER A 157 4.26 2.46 11.92
CA SER A 157 3.47 3.70 11.97
C SER A 157 2.85 4.02 10.60
N ALA A 158 3.63 3.97 9.52
CA ALA A 158 3.14 4.22 8.16
C ALA A 158 2.04 3.24 7.74
N ALA A 159 2.17 1.96 8.09
CA ALA A 159 1.14 0.95 7.84
C ALA A 159 -0.16 1.24 8.61
N THR A 160 -0.04 1.73 9.84
CA THR A 160 -1.18 2.16 10.68
C THR A 160 -1.86 3.38 10.08
N ASP A 161 -1.09 4.41 9.70
CA ASP A 161 -1.60 5.62 9.05
C ASP A 161 -2.42 5.30 7.78
N ARG A 162 -1.95 4.37 6.95
CA ARG A 162 -2.68 3.94 5.76
C ARG A 162 -4.01 3.26 6.13
N ALA A 163 -3.97 2.35 7.09
CA ALA A 163 -5.18 1.63 7.54
C ALA A 163 -6.20 2.61 8.12
N ASP A 164 -5.74 3.54 8.97
CA ASP A 164 -6.56 4.58 9.59
C ASP A 164 -7.14 5.54 8.55
N HIS A 165 -6.36 5.98 7.55
CA HIS A 165 -6.86 6.84 6.48
C HIS A 165 -8.03 6.20 5.74
N ARG A 166 -7.91 4.90 5.43
CA ARG A 166 -9.00 4.17 4.77
C ARG A 166 -10.20 4.01 5.69
N ALA A 167 -10.00 3.55 6.92
CA ALA A 167 -11.08 3.24 7.85
C ALA A 167 -11.88 4.49 8.27
N ARG A 168 -11.20 5.61 8.54
CA ARG A 168 -11.84 6.81 9.09
C ARG A 168 -12.41 7.75 8.02
N HIS A 169 -11.79 7.80 6.84
CA HIS A 169 -12.11 8.82 5.84
C HIS A 169 -12.74 8.25 4.57
N ILE A 170 -12.22 7.13 4.04
CA ILE A 170 -12.72 6.60 2.76
C ILE A 170 -14.05 5.87 2.96
N LEU A 171 -14.18 5.05 4.01
CA LEU A 171 -15.41 4.28 4.24
C LEU A 171 -16.62 5.19 4.49
N SER A 172 -16.48 6.15 5.41
CA SER A 172 -17.51 7.13 5.73
C SER A 172 -17.90 7.96 4.51
N PHE A 173 -16.92 8.39 3.70
CA PHE A 173 -17.19 9.12 2.46
C PHE A 173 -18.02 8.29 1.46
N VAL A 174 -17.76 6.98 1.31
CA VAL A 174 -18.54 6.13 0.40
C VAL A 174 -19.99 6.01 0.87
N ASP A 175 -20.22 5.88 2.17
CA ASP A 175 -21.57 5.83 2.74
C ASP A 175 -22.33 7.16 2.51
N ASP A 176 -21.68 8.29 2.80
CA ASP A 176 -22.21 9.63 2.52
C ASP A 176 -22.52 9.83 1.04
N LEU A 177 -21.66 9.31 0.16
CA LEU A 177 -21.82 9.41 -1.28
C LEU A 177 -23.01 8.58 -1.79
N ASN A 178 -23.20 7.38 -1.25
CA ASN A 178 -24.36 6.54 -1.56
C ASN A 178 -25.67 7.16 -1.06
N ALA A 179 -25.67 7.75 0.14
CA ALA A 179 -26.81 8.47 0.68
C ALA A 179 -27.17 9.67 -0.21
N MET A 180 -26.16 10.48 -0.60
CA MET A 180 -26.32 11.61 -1.51
C MET A 180 -26.88 11.16 -2.87
N ARG A 181 -26.32 10.11 -3.49
CA ARG A 181 -26.79 9.57 -4.78
C ARG A 181 -28.23 9.08 -4.72
N THR A 182 -28.61 8.42 -3.63
CA THR A 182 -29.98 7.90 -3.42
C THR A 182 -30.99 9.04 -3.29
N THR A 183 -30.70 10.04 -2.46
CA THR A 183 -31.55 11.23 -2.30
C THR A 183 -31.70 11.99 -3.62
N MET A 184 -30.59 12.24 -4.30
CA MET A 184 -30.57 12.92 -5.60
C MET A 184 -31.39 12.17 -6.65
N HIS A 185 -31.28 10.84 -6.70
CA HIS A 185 -32.07 10.02 -7.62
C HIS A 185 -33.58 10.18 -7.37
N ALA A 186 -34.00 10.15 -6.11
CA ALA A 186 -35.40 10.32 -5.74
C ALA A 186 -35.92 11.72 -6.11
N GLU A 187 -35.15 12.77 -5.82
CA GLU A 187 -35.49 14.16 -6.15
C GLU A 187 -35.60 14.39 -7.66
N LEU A 188 -34.61 13.91 -8.44
CA LEU A 188 -34.63 14.02 -9.89
C LEU A 188 -35.80 13.24 -10.48
N THR A 189 -36.08 12.04 -9.97
CA THR A 189 -37.23 11.24 -10.40
C THR A 189 -38.55 11.98 -10.17
N LEU A 190 -38.75 12.56 -8.99
CA LEU A 190 -39.94 13.36 -8.68
C LEU A 190 -40.04 14.61 -9.56
N ALA A 191 -38.93 15.32 -9.79
CA ALA A 191 -38.88 16.47 -10.68
C ALA A 191 -39.21 16.10 -12.14
N GLY A 192 -38.72 14.95 -12.61
CA GLY A 192 -39.03 14.40 -13.93
C GLY A 192 -40.52 14.10 -14.10
N VAL A 193 -41.14 13.42 -13.12
CA VAL A 193 -42.58 13.13 -13.14
C VAL A 193 -43.41 14.41 -13.20
N LYS A 194 -43.04 15.45 -12.43
CA LYS A 194 -43.70 16.77 -12.49
C LYS A 194 -43.58 17.45 -13.86
N LYS A 195 -42.51 17.15 -14.60
CA LYS A 195 -42.26 17.62 -15.98
C LYS A 195 -42.86 16.69 -17.06
N GLY A 196 -43.68 15.71 -16.68
CA GLY A 196 -44.29 14.74 -17.61
C GLY A 196 -43.33 13.67 -18.14
N MET A 197 -42.15 13.51 -17.53
CA MET A 197 -41.16 12.51 -17.92
C MET A 197 -41.40 11.16 -17.24
N THR A 198 -40.76 10.12 -17.78
CA THR A 198 -40.83 8.75 -17.24
C THR A 198 -40.25 8.67 -15.83
N ARG A 199 -40.71 7.69 -15.03
CA ARG A 199 -40.16 7.40 -13.69
C ARG A 199 -38.68 7.03 -13.67
N SER A 200 -38.12 6.66 -14.83
CA SER A 200 -36.69 6.40 -15.03
C SER A 200 -35.85 7.65 -15.31
N TYR A 201 -36.44 8.85 -15.26
CA TYR A 201 -35.71 10.09 -15.55
C TYR A 201 -34.46 10.27 -14.67
N GLY A 202 -34.57 9.96 -13.37
CA GLY A 202 -33.43 10.02 -12.45
C GLY A 202 -32.27 9.09 -12.82
N ASP A 203 -32.52 7.96 -13.51
CA ASP A 203 -31.47 7.01 -13.90
C ASP A 203 -30.51 7.58 -14.95
N ARG A 204 -30.96 8.57 -15.73
CA ARG A 204 -30.19 9.14 -16.84
C ARG A 204 -28.99 9.98 -16.39
N PHE A 205 -28.90 10.29 -15.11
CA PHE A 205 -27.85 11.13 -14.53
C PHE A 205 -26.68 10.32 -14.01
N PHE A 206 -26.88 9.03 -13.72
CA PHE A 206 -25.83 8.18 -13.14
C PHE A 206 -25.23 7.29 -14.22
N LYS A 207 -23.94 6.94 -14.08
CA LYS A 207 -23.27 6.03 -15.01
C LYS A 207 -23.98 4.67 -14.91
N GLN A 208 -24.50 4.19 -16.04
CA GLN A 208 -25.07 2.85 -16.07
C GLN A 208 -23.91 1.87 -16.07
N THR A 209 -23.81 1.06 -15.02
CA THR A 209 -22.91 -0.09 -15.04
C THR A 209 -23.45 -1.00 -16.14
N SER A 210 -22.72 -1.09 -17.26
CA SER A 210 -23.03 -2.08 -18.28
C SER A 210 -23.08 -3.43 -17.59
N ARG A 211 -24.26 -4.05 -17.53
CA ARG A 211 -24.37 -5.48 -17.29
C ARG A 211 -23.56 -6.14 -18.39
N THR A 212 -22.38 -6.62 -17.99
CA THR A 212 -21.47 -7.42 -18.80
C THR A 212 -20.92 -6.68 -20.02
N SER A 213 -19.60 -6.48 -20.03
CA SER A 213 -18.85 -6.95 -21.20
C SER A 213 -19.42 -8.32 -21.54
N ARG A 214 -20.27 -8.39 -22.57
CA ARG A 214 -20.64 -9.65 -23.17
C ARG A 214 -19.28 -10.29 -23.47
N ALA A 215 -18.94 -11.35 -22.74
CA ALA A 215 -17.81 -12.18 -23.10
C ALA A 215 -17.98 -12.41 -24.60
N ILE A 216 -17.04 -11.92 -25.38
CA ILE A 216 -16.87 -12.40 -26.73
C ILE A 216 -16.59 -13.88 -26.48
N GLU A 217 -17.62 -14.72 -26.63
CA GLU A 217 -17.40 -16.15 -26.77
C GLU A 217 -16.33 -16.27 -27.84
N PRO A 218 -15.20 -16.96 -27.56
CA PRO A 218 -14.22 -17.20 -28.59
C PRO A 218 -14.97 -17.85 -29.76
N SER A 219 -14.90 -17.19 -30.91
CA SER A 219 -15.44 -17.71 -32.17
C SER A 219 -14.99 -19.17 -32.29
N PRO A 220 -15.91 -20.12 -32.60
CA PRO A 220 -15.52 -21.51 -32.72
C PRO A 220 -14.37 -21.62 -33.73
N GLU A 221 -13.31 -22.27 -33.28
CA GLU A 221 -12.12 -22.58 -34.07
C GLU A 221 -12.57 -23.25 -35.38
N PRO A 222 -12.07 -22.81 -36.55
CA PRO A 222 -12.46 -23.41 -37.81
C PRO A 222 -12.10 -24.90 -37.80
N ALA A 223 -13.06 -25.74 -38.17
CA ALA A 223 -12.88 -27.19 -38.22
C ALA A 223 -11.62 -27.55 -39.04
N PRO A 224 -10.82 -28.55 -38.61
CA PRO A 224 -9.65 -28.97 -39.34
C PRO A 224 -10.05 -29.42 -40.76
N ALA A 225 -9.31 -28.93 -41.75
CA ALA A 225 -9.50 -29.28 -43.15
C ALA A 225 -9.37 -30.81 -43.34
N PRO A 226 -10.16 -31.42 -44.24
CA PRO A 226 -10.05 -32.84 -44.52
C PRO A 226 -8.65 -33.15 -45.07
N THR A 227 -7.96 -34.09 -44.44
CA THR A 227 -6.76 -34.71 -44.98
C THR A 227 -7.06 -35.30 -46.37
N PRO A 228 -6.24 -35.03 -47.39
CA PRO A 228 -6.35 -35.75 -48.65
C PRO A 228 -6.01 -37.22 -48.41
N GLU A 229 -6.92 -38.11 -48.79
CA GLU A 229 -6.60 -39.52 -49.01
C GLU A 229 -5.77 -39.63 -50.30
N GLU A 230 -4.56 -40.18 -50.14
CA GLU A 230 -3.75 -41.05 -51.03
C GLU A 230 -2.25 -40.77 -50.94
#